data_AF-A0A838NKY2-F1
#
_entry.id   AF-A0A838NKY2-F1
#
_cell.length_a   1.000
_cell.length_b   1.000
_cell.length_c   1.000
_cell.angle_alpha   90.00
_cell.angle_beta   90.00
_cell.angle_gamma   90.00
#
_symmetry.space_group_name_H-M   'P 1'
#
loop_
_entity.id
_entity.type
_entity.pdbx_description
1 polymer ?
#
loop_
_entity_poly.entity_id
_entity_poly.type
_entity_poly.pdbx_seq_one_letter_code
_entity_poly.pdbx_strand_id
1 'polypeptide(L)'
;RARELARRALELDDSLAEAHTSLAWVTFIHDWDWPAAAAHFRRAIELNPGYSVARQWHSWFLTAMGRTEASLAEGRLAAELDPASVSIRRSMGWLHYYARQPREALEHLRRALAMNPTAEENHRLLGLAYLQMGLHDEAAAAFREAVASSDSPALATAGLGRVAVTKGRTTEARGILEGLYAESRERYVSPVAFVTLLSGLGDADRAFEWLDRAMADRRGWLAYLKVEPLLDPLRGDARFGRLLEKMRLA
;
A
#
# COMPACT_ATOMS: atom_id res chain seq x y z
N ARG A 1 19.35 11.56 -1.92
CA ARG A 1 20.30 10.46 -1.64
C ARG A 1 20.08 9.20 -2.47
N ALA A 2 19.01 8.40 -2.27
CA ALA A 2 18.84 7.13 -3.01
C ALA A 2 18.83 7.30 -4.55
N ARG A 3 18.12 8.32 -5.06
CA ARG A 3 18.13 8.69 -6.48
C ARG A 3 19.52 9.00 -7.03
N GLU A 4 20.26 9.85 -6.32
CA GLU A 4 21.58 10.32 -6.77
C GLU A 4 22.59 9.17 -6.78
N LEU A 5 22.55 8.31 -5.75
CA LEU A 5 23.42 7.14 -5.69
C LEU A 5 23.11 6.15 -6.83
N ALA A 6 21.83 5.89 -7.11
CA ALA A 6 21.46 4.99 -8.18
C ALA A 6 21.77 5.57 -9.58
N ARG A 7 21.62 6.90 -9.79
CA ARG A 7 22.07 7.56 -11.03
C ARG A 7 23.58 7.47 -11.20
N ARG A 8 24.35 7.77 -10.15
CA ARG A 8 25.80 7.66 -10.19
C ARG A 8 26.26 6.23 -10.45
N ALA A 9 25.56 5.23 -9.92
CA ALA A 9 25.84 3.84 -10.24
C ALA A 9 25.64 3.55 -11.74
N LEU A 10 24.55 4.04 -12.35
CA LEU A 10 24.32 3.88 -13.80
C LEU A 10 25.27 4.68 -14.68
N GLU A 11 25.76 5.84 -14.22
CA GLU A 11 26.82 6.59 -14.92
C GLU A 11 28.13 5.80 -14.98
N LEU A 12 28.41 4.98 -13.96
CA LEU A 12 29.57 4.10 -13.92
C LEU A 12 29.33 2.80 -14.70
N ASP A 13 28.12 2.23 -14.59
CA ASP A 13 27.73 0.98 -15.24
C ASP A 13 26.19 0.90 -15.42
N ASP A 14 25.73 1.07 -16.66
CA ASP A 14 24.31 0.97 -17.05
C ASP A 14 23.81 -0.49 -17.17
N SER A 15 24.64 -1.48 -16.84
CA SER A 15 24.24 -2.90 -16.81
C SER A 15 23.82 -3.39 -15.42
N LEU A 16 23.82 -2.50 -14.41
CA LEU A 16 23.46 -2.83 -13.04
C LEU A 16 21.94 -2.90 -12.82
N ALA A 17 21.40 -4.12 -12.77
CA ALA A 17 19.98 -4.37 -12.54
C ALA A 17 19.46 -3.76 -11.22
N GLU A 18 20.28 -3.76 -10.16
CA GLU A 18 19.99 -3.21 -8.84
C GLU A 18 19.82 -1.68 -8.87
N ALA A 19 20.65 -1.01 -9.66
CA ALA A 19 20.59 0.44 -9.82
C ALA A 19 19.35 0.85 -10.63
N HIS A 20 19.04 0.13 -11.72
CA HIS A 20 17.78 0.31 -12.44
C HIS A 20 16.57 0.03 -11.53
N THR A 21 16.58 -1.04 -10.72
CA THR A 21 15.50 -1.38 -9.79
C THR A 21 15.28 -0.27 -8.75
N SER A 22 16.36 0.28 -8.21
CA SER A 22 16.31 1.38 -7.24
C SER A 22 15.77 2.68 -7.85
N LEU A 23 16.20 3.02 -9.07
CA LEU A 23 15.65 4.18 -9.78
C LEU A 23 14.18 3.97 -10.16
N ALA A 24 13.80 2.77 -10.57
CA ALA A 24 12.42 2.43 -10.85
C ALA A 24 11.53 2.68 -9.61
N TRP A 25 11.97 2.22 -8.44
CA TRP A 25 11.22 2.45 -7.19
C TRP A 25 11.10 3.92 -6.81
N VAL A 26 12.19 4.69 -6.94
CA VAL A 26 12.17 6.12 -6.62
C VAL A 26 11.26 6.88 -7.59
N THR A 27 11.41 6.63 -8.89
CA THR A 27 10.59 7.28 -9.92
C THR A 27 9.11 6.91 -9.79
N PHE A 28 8.83 5.65 -9.40
CA PHE A 28 7.50 5.16 -9.08
C PHE A 28 6.89 5.82 -7.83
N ILE A 29 7.47 5.59 -6.65
CA ILE A 29 6.83 5.93 -5.38
C ILE A 29 6.94 7.42 -5.04
N HIS A 30 8.05 8.06 -5.38
CA HIS A 30 8.32 9.45 -5.00
C HIS A 30 7.99 10.43 -6.12
N ASP A 31 8.42 10.16 -7.36
CA ASP A 31 8.31 11.13 -8.46
C ASP A 31 7.00 11.05 -9.22
N TRP A 32 6.32 9.90 -9.15
CA TRP A 32 5.11 9.61 -9.92
C TRP A 32 5.35 9.70 -11.43
N ASP A 33 6.56 9.36 -11.86
CA ASP A 33 6.94 9.24 -13.26
C ASP A 33 6.76 7.78 -13.70
N TRP A 34 5.51 7.45 -14.04
CA TRP A 34 5.12 6.08 -14.41
C TRP A 34 5.87 5.56 -15.65
N PRO A 35 6.05 6.35 -16.73
CA PRO A 35 6.83 5.93 -17.88
C PRO A 35 8.30 5.63 -17.53
N ALA A 36 8.96 6.50 -16.74
CA ALA A 36 10.34 6.27 -16.34
C ALA A 36 10.46 5.03 -15.44
N ALA A 37 9.54 4.86 -14.48
CA ALA A 37 9.50 3.68 -13.62
C ALA A 37 9.36 2.38 -14.43
N ALA A 38 8.43 2.35 -15.38
CA ALA A 38 8.23 1.19 -16.27
C ALA A 38 9.49 0.86 -17.08
N ALA A 39 10.17 1.88 -17.63
CA ALA A 39 11.39 1.70 -18.39
C ALA A 39 12.52 1.11 -17.54
N HIS A 40 12.72 1.63 -16.32
CA HIS A 40 13.75 1.12 -15.42
C HIS A 40 13.44 -0.29 -14.90
N PHE A 41 12.17 -0.61 -14.55
CA PHE A 41 11.80 -1.98 -14.15
C PHE A 41 12.06 -2.98 -15.26
N ARG A 42 11.64 -2.65 -16.50
CA ARG A 42 11.88 -3.51 -17.65
C ARG A 42 13.38 -3.73 -17.88
N ARG A 43 14.17 -2.66 -17.86
CA ARG A 43 15.62 -2.74 -18.05
C ARG A 43 16.31 -3.59 -16.97
N ALA A 44 15.90 -3.45 -15.71
CA ALA A 44 16.42 -4.28 -14.63
C ALA A 44 16.16 -5.78 -14.85
N ILE A 45 14.95 -6.14 -15.29
CA ILE A 45 14.56 -7.54 -15.55
C ILE A 45 15.24 -8.08 -16.81
N GLU A 46 15.45 -7.25 -17.84
CA GLU A 46 16.22 -7.63 -19.04
C GLU A 46 17.68 -7.92 -18.70
N LEU A 47 18.30 -7.10 -17.84
CA LEU A 47 19.69 -7.25 -17.40
C LEU A 47 19.89 -8.46 -16.49
N ASN A 48 18.97 -8.69 -15.57
CA ASN A 48 19.00 -9.86 -14.68
C ASN A 48 17.59 -10.44 -14.47
N PRO A 49 17.19 -11.42 -15.31
CA PRO A 49 15.90 -12.09 -15.17
C PRO A 49 15.73 -12.85 -13.85
N GLY A 50 16.83 -13.19 -13.15
CA GLY A 50 16.83 -13.89 -11.88
C GLY A 50 16.79 -12.98 -10.65
N TYR A 51 16.74 -11.65 -10.83
CA TYR A 51 16.73 -10.74 -9.70
C TYR A 51 15.33 -10.64 -9.06
N SER A 52 15.10 -11.43 -8.01
CA SER A 52 13.82 -11.55 -7.33
C SER A 52 13.26 -10.20 -6.84
N VAL A 53 14.12 -9.30 -6.36
CA VAL A 53 13.73 -7.96 -5.87
C VAL A 53 13.20 -7.08 -7.01
N ALA A 54 13.81 -7.11 -8.20
CA ALA A 54 13.29 -6.37 -9.35
C ALA A 54 11.88 -6.82 -9.73
N ARG A 55 11.65 -8.14 -9.76
CA ARG A 55 10.33 -8.71 -10.05
C ARG A 55 9.31 -8.38 -8.96
N GLN A 56 9.70 -8.49 -7.69
CA GLN A 56 8.88 -8.09 -6.55
C GLN A 56 8.44 -6.63 -6.72
N TRP A 57 9.37 -5.71 -6.96
CA TRP A 57 9.05 -4.29 -7.02
C TRP A 57 8.30 -3.90 -8.31
N HIS A 58 8.58 -4.60 -9.41
CA HIS A 58 7.82 -4.46 -10.64
C HIS A 58 6.36 -4.92 -10.46
N SER A 59 6.10 -5.98 -9.69
CA SER A 59 4.73 -6.41 -9.37
C SER A 59 3.93 -5.32 -8.64
N TRP A 60 4.56 -4.63 -7.67
CA TRP A 60 3.96 -3.48 -6.98
C TRP A 60 3.61 -2.34 -7.94
N PHE A 61 4.50 -2.02 -8.87
CA PHE A 61 4.23 -1.04 -9.93
C PHE A 61 3.05 -1.48 -10.82
N LEU A 62 3.03 -2.73 -11.28
CA LEU A 62 1.95 -3.27 -12.10
C LEU A 62 0.60 -3.22 -11.37
N THR A 63 0.59 -3.49 -10.05
CA THR A 63 -0.60 -3.32 -9.19
C THR A 63 -1.10 -1.88 -9.21
N ALA A 64 -0.23 -0.89 -8.99
CA ALA A 64 -0.60 0.52 -9.04
C ALA A 64 -1.18 0.92 -10.40
N MET A 65 -0.66 0.37 -11.50
CA MET A 65 -1.17 0.61 -12.86
C MET A 65 -2.48 -0.13 -13.17
N GLY A 66 -3.01 -0.94 -12.24
CA GLY A 66 -4.21 -1.75 -12.44
C GLY A 66 -3.99 -2.99 -13.33
N ARG A 67 -2.74 -3.39 -13.55
CA ARG A 67 -2.37 -4.58 -14.35
C ARG A 67 -2.29 -5.81 -13.45
N THR A 68 -3.43 -6.19 -12.87
CA THR A 68 -3.53 -7.21 -11.80
C THR A 68 -2.91 -8.56 -12.16
N GLU A 69 -3.24 -9.12 -13.33
CA GLU A 69 -2.72 -10.43 -13.73
C GLU A 69 -1.21 -10.42 -13.92
N ALA A 70 -0.69 -9.39 -14.60
CA ALA A 70 0.75 -9.22 -14.82
C ALA A 70 1.49 -9.02 -13.48
N SER A 71 0.90 -8.26 -12.56
CA SER A 71 1.42 -8.09 -11.21
C SER A 71 1.56 -9.42 -10.46
N LEU A 72 0.47 -10.21 -10.40
CA LEU A 72 0.48 -11.51 -9.74
C LEU A 72 1.44 -12.51 -10.42
N ALA A 73 1.66 -12.41 -11.73
CA ALA A 73 2.66 -13.21 -12.43
C ALA A 73 4.08 -12.86 -11.98
N GLU A 74 4.45 -11.57 -11.97
CA GLU A 74 5.78 -11.13 -11.49
C GLU A 74 6.01 -11.43 -10.01
N GLY A 75 4.97 -11.28 -9.18
CA GLY A 75 5.03 -11.62 -7.76
C GLY A 75 5.29 -13.12 -7.53
N ARG A 76 4.64 -14.00 -8.31
CA ARG A 76 4.89 -15.45 -8.27
C ARG A 76 6.32 -15.79 -8.70
N LEU A 77 6.80 -15.22 -9.80
CA LEU A 77 8.19 -15.41 -10.24
C LEU A 77 9.19 -14.94 -9.17
N ALA A 78 8.93 -13.81 -8.52
CA ALA A 78 9.77 -13.35 -7.41
C ALA A 78 9.80 -14.36 -6.25
N ALA A 79 8.64 -14.94 -5.91
CA ALA A 79 8.53 -15.94 -4.84
C ALA A 79 9.16 -17.30 -5.21
N GLU A 80 9.18 -17.66 -6.48
CA GLU A 80 9.88 -18.86 -6.98
C GLU A 80 11.40 -18.66 -6.94
N LEU A 81 11.89 -17.47 -7.29
CA LEU A 81 13.32 -17.13 -7.28
C LEU A 81 13.88 -17.00 -5.86
N ASP A 82 13.08 -16.53 -4.90
CA ASP A 82 13.49 -16.43 -3.49
C ASP A 82 12.35 -16.87 -2.54
N PRO A 83 12.18 -18.20 -2.34
CA PRO A 83 11.11 -18.76 -1.52
C PRO A 83 11.23 -18.44 -0.02
N ALA A 84 12.42 -18.05 0.44
CA ALA A 84 12.69 -17.76 1.85
C ALA A 84 12.41 -16.30 2.22
N SER A 85 12.21 -15.42 1.24
CA SER A 85 11.98 -14.00 1.49
C SER A 85 10.62 -13.71 2.15
N VAL A 86 10.68 -13.28 3.42
CA VAL A 86 9.52 -12.75 4.15
C VAL A 86 8.93 -11.53 3.43
N SER A 87 9.80 -10.68 2.85
CA SER A 87 9.40 -9.46 2.14
C SER A 87 8.57 -9.77 0.89
N ILE A 88 8.99 -10.75 0.09
CA ILE A 88 8.26 -11.18 -1.11
C ILE A 88 6.94 -11.84 -0.71
N ARG A 89 6.96 -12.69 0.33
CA ARG A 89 5.75 -13.33 0.83
C ARG A 89 4.71 -12.34 1.34
N ARG A 90 5.15 -11.32 2.09
CA ARG A 90 4.30 -10.19 2.49
C ARG A 90 3.77 -9.42 1.28
N SER A 91 4.62 -9.19 0.28
CA SER A 91 4.21 -8.53 -0.96
C SER A 91 3.08 -9.30 -1.63
N MET A 92 3.19 -10.63 -1.77
CA MET A 92 2.09 -11.45 -2.30
C MET A 92 0.77 -11.24 -1.54
N GLY A 93 0.81 -11.11 -0.22
CA GLY A 93 -0.37 -10.73 0.57
C GLY A 93 -0.99 -9.41 0.11
N TRP A 94 -0.17 -8.38 -0.08
CA TRP A 94 -0.61 -7.08 -0.60
C TRP A 94 -1.14 -7.15 -2.03
N LEU A 95 -0.45 -7.87 -2.93
CA LEU A 95 -0.86 -7.99 -4.32
C LEU A 95 -2.24 -8.65 -4.40
N HIS A 96 -2.47 -9.73 -3.63
CA HIS A 96 -3.77 -10.38 -3.56
C HIS A 96 -4.86 -9.50 -2.93
N TYR A 97 -4.53 -8.70 -1.91
CA TYR A 97 -5.46 -7.71 -1.36
C TYR A 97 -5.94 -6.72 -2.43
N TYR A 98 -5.00 -6.08 -3.15
CA TYR A 98 -5.35 -5.15 -4.23
C TYR A 98 -6.03 -5.83 -5.42
N ALA A 99 -5.69 -7.10 -5.69
CA ALA A 99 -6.33 -7.93 -6.72
C ALA A 99 -7.76 -8.37 -6.38
N ARG A 100 -8.27 -7.95 -5.22
CA ARG A 100 -9.57 -8.35 -4.67
C ARG A 100 -9.70 -9.84 -4.36
N GLN A 101 -8.59 -10.46 -3.97
CA GLN A 101 -8.44 -11.88 -3.64
C GLN A 101 -8.03 -12.05 -2.17
N PRO A 102 -8.89 -11.68 -1.20
CA PRO A 102 -8.48 -11.61 0.20
C PRO A 102 -8.20 -12.99 0.80
N ARG A 103 -8.78 -14.08 0.29
CA ARG A 103 -8.52 -15.44 0.82
C ARG A 103 -7.08 -15.89 0.52
N GLU A 104 -6.63 -15.63 -0.69
CA GLU A 104 -5.27 -15.86 -1.16
C GLU A 104 -4.28 -14.96 -0.38
N ALA A 105 -4.65 -13.70 -0.12
CA ALA A 105 -3.86 -12.81 0.73
C ALA A 105 -3.64 -13.42 2.12
N LEU A 106 -4.67 -13.98 2.75
CA LEU A 106 -4.56 -14.62 4.07
C LEU A 106 -3.59 -15.82 4.07
N GLU A 107 -3.53 -16.62 3.00
CA GLU A 107 -2.58 -17.74 2.90
C GLU A 107 -1.12 -17.25 2.98
N HIS A 108 -0.81 -16.21 2.20
CA HIS A 108 0.53 -15.62 2.19
C HIS A 108 0.87 -14.95 3.52
N LEU A 109 -0.09 -14.25 4.14
CA LEU A 109 0.11 -13.53 5.40
C LEU A 109 0.30 -14.46 6.59
N ARG A 110 -0.45 -15.57 6.66
CA ARG A 110 -0.25 -16.58 7.70
C ARG A 110 1.17 -17.14 7.68
N ARG A 111 1.69 -17.43 6.49
CA ARG A 111 3.08 -17.88 6.33
C ARG A 111 4.09 -16.78 6.68
N ALA A 112 3.81 -15.51 6.37
CA ALA A 112 4.68 -14.40 6.75
C ALA A 112 4.72 -14.18 8.28
N LEU A 113 3.57 -14.29 8.95
CA LEU A 113 3.46 -14.18 10.41
C LEU A 113 4.08 -15.36 11.15
N ALA A 114 4.08 -16.56 10.57
CA ALA A 114 4.83 -17.68 11.12
C ALA A 114 6.34 -17.40 11.21
N MET A 115 6.87 -16.50 10.36
CA MET A 115 8.28 -16.11 10.34
C MET A 115 8.57 -14.88 11.21
N ASN A 116 7.65 -13.91 11.23
CA ASN A 116 7.72 -12.74 12.10
C ASN A 116 6.34 -12.43 12.72
N PRO A 117 6.04 -12.97 13.92
CA PRO A 117 4.72 -12.86 14.53
C PRO A 117 4.33 -11.46 14.99
N THR A 118 5.30 -10.56 15.18
CA THR A 118 5.08 -9.20 15.72
C THR A 118 5.15 -8.11 14.65
N ALA A 119 5.17 -8.50 13.36
CA ALA A 119 5.18 -7.54 12.27
C ALA A 119 3.83 -6.80 12.18
N GLU A 120 3.78 -5.57 12.70
CA GLU A 120 2.63 -4.65 12.65
C GLU A 120 1.97 -4.64 11.26
N GLU A 121 2.78 -4.46 10.21
CA GLU A 121 2.29 -4.35 8.84
C GLU A 121 1.53 -5.61 8.38
N ASN A 122 1.97 -6.80 8.81
CA ASN A 122 1.31 -8.05 8.47
C ASN A 122 -0.05 -8.18 9.16
N HIS A 123 -0.14 -7.80 10.44
CA HIS A 123 -1.40 -7.75 11.18
C HIS A 123 -2.36 -6.70 10.62
N ARG A 124 -1.84 -5.54 10.21
CA ARG A 124 -2.65 -4.51 9.55
C ARG A 124 -3.22 -5.01 8.23
N LEU A 125 -2.42 -5.69 7.41
CA LEU A 125 -2.89 -6.25 6.15
C LEU A 125 -3.88 -7.42 6.36
N LEU A 126 -3.70 -8.25 7.41
CA LEU A 126 -4.71 -9.22 7.82
C LEU A 126 -6.04 -8.52 8.12
N GLY A 127 -6.00 -7.43 8.90
CA GLY A 127 -7.19 -6.64 9.23
C GLY A 127 -7.91 -6.12 7.98
N LEU A 128 -7.16 -5.62 7.01
CA LEU A 128 -7.69 -5.16 5.72
C LEU A 128 -8.30 -6.31 4.89
N ALA A 129 -7.65 -7.46 4.83
CA ALA A 129 -8.16 -8.64 4.11
C ALA A 129 -9.45 -9.18 4.76
N TYR A 130 -9.50 -9.28 6.08
CA TYR A 130 -10.72 -9.67 6.81
C TYR A 130 -11.85 -8.68 6.63
N LEU A 131 -11.55 -7.37 6.67
CA LEU A 131 -12.53 -6.33 6.42
C LEU A 131 -13.14 -6.44 5.02
N GLN A 132 -12.30 -6.72 4.00
CA GLN A 132 -12.76 -6.92 2.62
C GLN A 132 -13.64 -8.17 2.47
N MET A 133 -13.49 -9.17 3.34
CA MET A 133 -14.34 -10.35 3.41
C MET A 133 -15.62 -10.14 4.24
N GLY A 134 -15.79 -8.98 4.89
CA GLY A 134 -16.89 -8.74 5.85
C GLY A 134 -16.69 -9.44 7.21
N LEU A 135 -15.51 -9.99 7.48
CA LEU A 135 -15.18 -10.67 8.73
C LEU A 135 -14.73 -9.63 9.78
N HIS A 136 -15.72 -8.92 10.32
CA HIS A 136 -15.47 -7.71 11.12
C HIS A 136 -14.77 -7.98 12.46
N ASP A 137 -15.06 -9.10 13.12
CA ASP A 137 -14.48 -9.40 14.44
C ASP A 137 -13.01 -9.85 14.30
N GLU A 138 -12.71 -10.63 13.28
CA GLU A 138 -11.35 -11.02 12.89
C GLU A 138 -10.55 -9.80 12.42
N ALA A 139 -11.16 -8.90 11.65
CA ALA A 139 -10.54 -7.63 11.27
C ALA A 139 -10.18 -6.79 12.50
N ALA A 140 -11.10 -6.64 13.46
CA ALA A 140 -10.84 -5.92 14.69
C ALA A 140 -9.73 -6.56 15.52
N ALA A 141 -9.67 -7.89 15.57
CA ALA A 141 -8.61 -8.60 16.28
C ALA A 141 -7.25 -8.33 15.64
N ALA A 142 -7.14 -8.47 14.33
CA ALA A 142 -5.89 -8.23 13.60
C ALA A 142 -5.41 -6.77 13.73
N PHE A 143 -6.32 -5.79 13.63
CA PHE A 143 -5.93 -4.39 13.86
C PHE A 143 -5.51 -4.10 15.30
N ARG A 144 -6.09 -4.77 16.30
CA ARG A 144 -5.64 -4.64 17.70
C ARG A 144 -4.23 -5.16 17.90
N GLU A 145 -3.87 -6.28 17.27
CA GLU A 145 -2.49 -6.79 17.29
C GLU A 145 -1.52 -5.82 16.59
N ALA A 146 -1.94 -5.21 15.47
CA ALA A 146 -1.14 -4.19 14.80
C ALA A 146 -0.95 -2.94 15.68
N VAL A 147 -2.00 -2.48 16.38
CA VAL A 147 -1.88 -1.36 17.33
C VAL A 147 -0.93 -1.70 18.47
N ALA A 148 -1.02 -2.90 19.04
CA ALA A 148 -0.20 -3.32 20.17
C ALA A 148 1.30 -3.48 19.85
N SER A 149 1.64 -3.70 18.58
CA SER A 149 3.01 -3.91 18.09
C SER A 149 3.63 -2.68 17.41
N SER A 150 2.96 -1.52 17.45
CA SER A 150 3.37 -0.31 16.72
C SER A 150 3.75 0.86 17.61
N ASP A 151 4.88 1.51 17.30
CA ASP A 151 5.24 2.81 17.86
C ASP A 151 4.42 3.98 17.24
N SER A 152 3.75 3.73 16.11
CA SER A 152 2.91 4.71 15.42
C SER A 152 1.64 4.04 14.87
N PRO A 153 0.67 3.72 15.74
CA PRO A 153 -0.45 2.83 15.42
C PRO A 153 -1.54 3.46 14.55
N ALA A 154 -1.41 4.72 14.13
CA ALA A 154 -2.50 5.51 13.52
C ALA A 154 -3.21 4.81 12.35
N LEU A 155 -2.48 4.10 11.48
CA LEU A 155 -3.08 3.36 10.36
C LEU A 155 -3.93 2.18 10.83
N ALA A 156 -3.46 1.43 11.82
CA ALA A 156 -4.20 0.32 12.41
C ALA A 156 -5.39 0.83 13.24
N THR A 157 -5.23 1.94 13.96
CA THR A 157 -6.30 2.64 14.68
C THR A 157 -7.40 3.10 13.72
N ALA A 158 -7.06 3.67 12.55
CA ALA A 158 -8.03 3.99 11.51
C ALA A 158 -8.74 2.74 10.96
N GLY A 159 -8.03 1.60 10.88
CA GLY A 159 -8.60 0.29 10.57
C GLY A 159 -9.67 -0.14 11.58
N LEU A 160 -9.42 0.03 12.88
CA LEU A 160 -10.45 -0.18 13.92
C LEU A 160 -11.65 0.74 13.75
N GLY A 161 -11.42 2.02 13.44
CA GLY A 161 -12.49 2.96 13.11
C GLY A 161 -13.31 2.50 11.91
N ARG A 162 -12.65 1.96 10.88
CA ARG A 162 -13.33 1.40 9.70
C ARG A 162 -14.18 0.18 10.05
N VAL A 163 -13.70 -0.70 10.94
CA VAL A 163 -14.50 -1.82 11.44
C VAL A 163 -15.72 -1.32 12.23
N ALA A 164 -15.55 -0.28 13.07
CA ALA A 164 -16.66 0.32 13.80
C ALA A 164 -17.73 0.87 12.85
N VAL A 165 -17.32 1.56 11.78
CA VAL A 165 -18.23 2.00 10.70
C VAL A 165 -19.00 0.83 10.10
N THR A 166 -18.32 -0.25 9.68
CA THR A 166 -19.00 -1.39 9.04
C THR A 166 -19.96 -2.12 9.98
N LYS A 167 -19.74 -2.03 11.30
CA LYS A 167 -20.65 -2.56 12.34
C LYS A 167 -21.77 -1.59 12.74
N GLY A 168 -21.91 -0.45 12.07
CA GLY A 168 -22.91 0.59 12.40
C GLY A 168 -22.62 1.38 13.68
N ARG A 169 -21.40 1.29 14.22
CA ARG A 169 -20.97 1.94 15.47
C ARG A 169 -20.38 3.32 15.17
N THR A 170 -21.19 4.19 14.57
CA THR A 170 -20.74 5.50 14.09
C THR A 170 -20.16 6.39 15.20
N THR A 171 -20.72 6.35 16.41
CA THR A 171 -20.19 7.12 17.56
C THR A 171 -18.78 6.68 17.94
N GLU A 172 -18.52 5.38 17.98
CA GLU A 172 -17.19 4.82 18.24
C GLU A 172 -16.19 5.26 17.14
N ALA A 173 -16.59 5.13 15.87
CA ALA A 173 -15.76 5.55 14.74
C ALA A 173 -15.43 7.05 14.77
N ARG A 174 -16.38 7.92 15.17
CA ARG A 174 -16.15 9.35 15.31
C ARG A 174 -15.22 9.68 16.49
N GLY A 175 -15.35 8.97 17.62
CA GLY A 175 -14.41 9.09 18.73
C GLY A 175 -12.97 8.73 18.34
N ILE A 176 -12.80 7.66 17.53
CA ILE A 176 -11.49 7.29 16.98
C ILE A 176 -10.94 8.40 16.08
N LEU A 177 -11.78 8.96 15.20
CA LEU A 177 -11.39 10.07 14.33
C LEU A 177 -10.96 11.31 15.12
N GLU A 178 -11.69 11.67 16.17
CA GLU A 178 -11.34 12.77 17.08
C GLU A 178 -9.99 12.52 17.77
N GLY A 179 -9.73 11.28 18.21
CA GLY A 179 -8.44 10.87 18.75
C GLY A 179 -7.29 11.08 17.75
N LEU A 180 -7.47 10.67 16.50
CA LEU A 180 -6.48 10.91 15.44
C LEU A 180 -6.23 12.42 15.21
N TYR A 181 -7.28 13.24 15.24
CA TYR A 181 -7.12 14.70 15.15
C TYR A 181 -6.37 15.29 16.34
N ALA A 182 -6.69 14.86 17.57
CA ALA A 182 -5.98 15.29 18.77
C ALA A 182 -4.50 14.93 18.68
N GLU A 183 -4.18 13.69 18.30
CA GLU A 183 -2.80 13.22 18.10
C GLU A 183 -2.07 14.06 17.03
N SER A 184 -2.74 14.41 15.93
CA SER A 184 -2.14 15.20 14.85
C SER A 184 -1.75 16.62 15.23
N ARG A 185 -2.24 17.13 16.37
CA ARG A 185 -1.84 18.44 16.93
C ARG A 185 -0.51 18.36 17.68
N GLU A 186 -0.15 17.16 18.15
CA GLU A 186 1.05 16.94 18.96
C GLU A 186 2.18 16.30 18.15
N ARG A 187 1.85 15.41 17.22
CA ARG A 187 2.81 14.68 16.41
C ARG A 187 2.29 14.39 15.01
N TYR A 188 3.19 13.99 14.12
CA TYR A 188 2.81 13.60 12.77
C TYR A 188 1.91 12.37 12.78
N VAL A 189 0.76 12.48 12.13
CA VAL A 189 -0.16 11.37 11.83
C VAL A 189 -0.30 11.28 10.32
N SER A 190 -0.14 10.07 9.77
CA SER A 190 -0.23 9.86 8.33
C SER A 190 -1.61 10.30 7.78
N PRO A 191 -1.67 11.13 6.72
CA PRO A 191 -2.93 11.48 6.04
C PRO A 191 -3.78 10.27 5.64
N VAL A 192 -3.13 9.14 5.35
CA VAL A 192 -3.79 7.87 4.96
C VAL A 192 -4.73 7.36 6.06
N ALA A 193 -4.43 7.58 7.34
CA ALA A 193 -5.31 7.18 8.44
C ALA A 193 -6.64 7.96 8.41
N PHE A 194 -6.57 9.27 8.17
CA PHE A 194 -7.76 10.12 8.05
C PHE A 194 -8.60 9.73 6.84
N VAL A 195 -7.97 9.58 5.66
CA VAL A 195 -8.68 9.13 4.45
C VAL A 195 -9.35 7.77 4.68
N THR A 196 -8.64 6.84 5.34
CA THR A 196 -9.15 5.50 5.68
C THR A 196 -10.35 5.54 6.62
N LEU A 197 -10.51 6.55 7.47
CA LEU A 197 -11.68 6.59 8.36
C LEU A 197 -12.81 7.45 7.77
N LEU A 198 -12.48 8.60 7.20
CA LEU A 198 -13.42 9.55 6.62
C LEU A 198 -14.16 8.96 5.42
N SER A 199 -13.48 8.23 4.54
CA SER A 199 -14.18 7.59 3.41
C SER A 199 -15.12 6.47 3.86
N GLY A 200 -14.91 5.89 5.04
CA GLY A 200 -15.86 4.95 5.65
C GLY A 200 -17.06 5.64 6.26
N LEU A 201 -16.84 6.76 6.94
CA LEU A 201 -17.89 7.57 7.52
C LEU A 201 -18.78 8.28 6.48
N GLY A 202 -18.43 8.19 5.18
CA GLY A 202 -19.12 8.91 4.11
C GLY A 202 -18.80 10.41 4.07
N ASP A 203 -17.77 10.85 4.80
CA ASP A 203 -17.35 12.25 4.87
C ASP A 203 -16.37 12.54 3.72
N ALA A 204 -16.92 12.57 2.51
CA ALA A 204 -16.13 12.69 1.28
C ALA A 204 -15.34 14.00 1.23
N ASP A 205 -15.92 15.12 1.69
CA ASP A 205 -15.28 16.43 1.64
C ASP A 205 -13.96 16.45 2.41
N ARG A 206 -13.98 16.01 3.67
CA ARG A 206 -12.77 15.95 4.49
C ARG A 206 -11.83 14.83 4.03
N ALA A 207 -12.36 13.75 3.46
CA ALA A 207 -11.51 12.72 2.86
C ALA A 207 -10.67 13.29 1.70
N PHE A 208 -11.25 14.16 0.85
CA PHE A 208 -10.51 14.81 -0.22
C PHE A 208 -9.52 15.86 0.28
N GLU A 209 -9.83 16.62 1.34
CA GLU A 209 -8.84 17.51 1.98
C GLU A 209 -7.59 16.74 2.45
N TRP A 210 -7.79 15.55 3.05
CA TRP A 210 -6.67 14.71 3.47
C TRP A 210 -5.97 13.99 2.32
N LEU A 211 -6.65 13.72 1.19
CA LEU A 211 -6.01 13.24 -0.04
C LEU A 211 -5.10 14.32 -0.64
N ASP A 212 -5.53 15.58 -0.65
CA ASP A 212 -4.70 16.71 -1.08
C ASP A 212 -3.48 16.87 -0.16
N ARG A 213 -3.66 16.69 1.15
CA ARG A 213 -2.52 16.69 2.09
C ARG A 213 -1.58 15.51 1.87
N ALA A 214 -2.12 14.30 1.63
CA ALA A 214 -1.29 13.15 1.26
C ALA A 214 -0.46 13.42 0.01
N MET A 215 -0.99 14.23 -0.92
CA MET A 215 -0.31 14.61 -2.15
C MET A 215 0.79 15.63 -1.88
N ALA A 216 0.52 16.64 -1.06
CA ALA A 216 1.53 17.60 -0.61
C ALA A 216 2.70 16.90 0.12
N ASP A 217 2.39 15.89 0.94
CA ASP A 217 3.37 15.08 1.68
C ASP A 217 4.06 14.01 0.80
N ARG A 218 3.72 13.94 -0.50
CA ARG A 218 4.20 12.92 -1.47
C ARG A 218 4.10 11.49 -0.93
N ARG A 219 2.98 11.14 -0.30
CA ARG A 219 2.78 9.81 0.27
C ARG A 219 2.72 8.77 -0.85
N GLY A 220 3.65 7.81 -0.81
CA GLY A 220 3.75 6.73 -1.78
C GLY A 220 2.49 5.89 -1.98
N TRP A 221 1.65 5.80 -0.94
CA TRP A 221 0.34 5.12 -1.00
C TRP A 221 -0.57 5.70 -2.11
N LEU A 222 -0.41 6.97 -2.48
CA LEU A 222 -1.19 7.58 -3.56
C LEU A 222 -0.95 6.95 -4.94
N ALA A 223 0.15 6.21 -5.14
CA ALA A 223 0.33 5.44 -6.37
C ALA A 223 -0.77 4.36 -6.56
N TYR A 224 -1.44 3.94 -5.48
CA TYR A 224 -2.41 2.86 -5.48
C TYR A 224 -3.87 3.32 -5.52
N LEU A 225 -4.15 4.61 -5.71
CA LEU A 225 -5.53 5.16 -5.73
C LEU A 225 -6.47 4.34 -6.65
N LYS A 226 -5.99 3.91 -7.82
CA LYS A 226 -6.79 3.16 -8.80
C LYS A 226 -7.27 1.82 -8.26
N VAL A 227 -6.52 1.17 -7.38
CA VAL A 227 -6.79 -0.22 -6.96
C VAL A 227 -7.20 -0.36 -5.49
N GLU A 228 -6.91 0.65 -4.66
CA GLU A 228 -7.17 0.66 -3.22
C GLU A 228 -8.66 0.41 -2.88
N PRO A 229 -8.99 -0.71 -2.18
CA PRO A 229 -10.34 -1.01 -1.70
C PRO A 229 -10.95 0.02 -0.76
N LEU A 230 -10.15 0.64 0.12
CA LEU A 230 -10.67 1.58 1.11
C LEU A 230 -11.23 2.87 0.51
N LEU A 231 -10.95 3.13 -0.78
CA LEU A 231 -11.42 4.29 -1.52
C LEU A 231 -12.63 4.02 -2.40
N ASP A 232 -13.15 2.79 -2.43
CA ASP A 232 -14.35 2.46 -3.19
C ASP A 232 -15.53 3.42 -2.92
N PRO A 233 -15.80 3.88 -1.67
CA PRO A 233 -16.84 4.87 -1.40
C PRO A 233 -16.65 6.23 -2.09
N LEU A 234 -15.41 6.59 -2.47
CA LEU A 234 -15.10 7.87 -3.12
C LEU A 234 -15.12 7.81 -4.64
N ARG A 235 -15.13 6.60 -5.25
CA ARG A 235 -14.95 6.44 -6.70
C ARG A 235 -16.07 7.06 -7.54
N GLY A 236 -17.27 7.21 -6.98
CA GLY A 236 -18.41 7.86 -7.63
C GLY A 236 -18.36 9.39 -7.62
N ASP A 237 -17.46 9.99 -6.82
CA ASP A 237 -17.30 11.45 -6.74
C ASP A 237 -16.43 11.96 -7.91
N ALA A 238 -16.86 13.01 -8.61
CA ALA A 238 -16.12 13.58 -9.73
C ALA A 238 -14.71 14.08 -9.35
N ARG A 239 -14.48 14.43 -8.07
CA ARG A 239 -13.15 14.78 -7.55
C ARG A 239 -12.17 13.61 -7.63
N PHE A 240 -12.64 12.37 -7.52
CA PHE A 240 -11.79 11.19 -7.62
C PHE A 240 -11.20 11.03 -9.02
N GLY A 241 -12.01 11.21 -10.06
CA GLY A 241 -11.53 11.22 -11.45
C GLY A 241 -10.46 12.29 -11.70
N ARG A 242 -10.71 13.52 -11.24
CA ARG A 242 -9.73 14.62 -11.32
C ARG A 242 -8.44 14.33 -10.54
N LEU A 243 -8.55 13.63 -9.40
CA LEU A 243 -7.40 13.22 -8.63
C LEU A 243 -6.54 12.20 -9.40
N LEU A 244 -7.17 11.22 -10.05
CA LEU A 244 -6.46 10.27 -10.92
C LEU A 244 -5.80 10.98 -12.11
N GLU A 245 -6.48 11.93 -12.76
CA GLU A 245 -5.91 12.73 -13.85
C GLU A 245 -4.69 13.54 -13.39
N LYS A 246 -4.81 14.23 -12.24
CA LYS A 246 -3.69 14.98 -11.62
C LYS A 246 -2.49 14.09 -11.35
N MET A 247 -2.73 12.84 -10.98
CA MET A 247 -1.70 11.82 -10.77
C MET A 247 -1.32 11.06 -12.04
N ARG A 248 -1.92 11.34 -13.20
CA ARG A 248 -1.70 10.61 -14.46
C ARG A 248 -1.97 9.10 -14.34
N LEU A 249 -3.00 8.74 -13.57
CA LEU A 249 -3.47 7.37 -13.34
C LEU A 249 -4.81 7.05 -14.03
N ALA A 250 -5.42 8.05 -14.69
CA ALA A 250 -6.69 7.94 -15.40
C ALA A 250 -6.58 6.97 -16.59
#